data_AF-A0A818WDI7-F1
#
_entry.id   AF-A0A818WDI7-F1
#
_cell.length_a   1.000
_cell.length_b   1.000
_cell.length_c   1.000
_cell.angle_alpha   90.00
_cell.angle_beta   90.00
_cell.angle_gamma   90.00
#
_symmetry.space_group_name_H-M   'P 1'
#
loop_
_entity.id
_entity.type
_entity.pdbx_description
1 polymer ?
#
loop_
_entity_poly.entity_id
_entity_poly.type
_entity_poly.pdbx_seq_one_letter_code
_entity_poly.pdbx_strand_id
1 'polypeptide(L)'
;VKLQHYNYASYIGSGVIRSSDIILHHTSVSFDAHMTETAGILMVGGQAVILKPTGHLNIDYFTNTVNKSQVTCISCVPSVWMLVEKFLSTVPEELRLKTVTTIQVGGIVTFSRHVEDVFSNVMIIKENYL
;
A
#
# COMPACT_ATOMS: atom_id res chain seq x y z
N VAL A 1 6.12 19.41 -10.41
CA VAL A 1 4.67 19.30 -10.72
C VAL A 1 3.91 20.20 -9.74
N LYS A 2 2.83 20.89 -10.17
CA LYS A 2 1.99 21.72 -9.29
C LYS A 2 0.66 21.02 -9.06
N LEU A 3 0.41 20.54 -7.84
CA LEU A 3 -0.85 19.91 -7.45
C LEU A 3 -1.71 20.92 -6.65
N GLN A 4 -2.97 21.12 -7.03
CA GLN A 4 -3.89 21.98 -6.27
C GLN A 4 -4.68 21.17 -5.24
N HIS A 5 -5.07 21.82 -4.14
CA HIS A 5 -5.89 21.18 -3.09
C HIS A 5 -7.19 20.58 -3.65
N TYR A 6 -7.84 21.23 -4.61
CA TYR A 6 -9.08 20.71 -5.19
C TYR A 6 -8.84 19.42 -5.99
N ASN A 7 -7.74 19.32 -6.74
CA ASN A 7 -7.40 18.10 -7.48
C ASN A 7 -7.14 16.96 -6.50
N TYR A 8 -6.37 17.25 -5.46
CA TYR A 8 -6.02 16.28 -4.43
C TYR A 8 -7.26 15.81 -3.65
N ALA A 9 -8.10 16.72 -3.18
CA ALA A 9 -9.34 16.38 -2.49
C ALA A 9 -10.30 15.59 -3.38
N SER A 10 -10.40 15.92 -4.67
CA SER A 10 -11.20 15.15 -5.63
C SER A 10 -10.64 13.74 -5.84
N TYR A 11 -9.31 13.57 -5.87
CA TYR A 11 -8.68 12.26 -5.98
C TYR A 11 -8.99 11.39 -4.76
N ILE A 12 -8.76 11.91 -3.55
CA ILE A 12 -9.05 11.19 -2.30
C ILE A 12 -10.56 10.91 -2.18
N GLY A 13 -11.41 11.88 -2.52
CA GLY A 13 -12.87 11.75 -2.50
C GLY A 13 -13.44 10.76 -3.52
N SER A 14 -12.65 10.29 -4.49
CA SER A 14 -13.08 9.23 -5.42
C SER A 14 -13.16 7.84 -4.76
N GLY A 15 -12.67 7.70 -3.53
CA GLY A 15 -12.75 6.46 -2.77
C GLY A 15 -11.55 5.51 -2.97
N VAL A 16 -10.40 6.04 -3.41
CA VAL A 16 -9.13 5.29 -3.49
C VAL A 16 -8.66 4.75 -2.13
N ILE A 17 -9.10 5.40 -1.05
CA ILE A 17 -8.95 5.00 0.35
C ILE A 17 -10.21 5.43 1.12
N ARG A 18 -10.48 4.78 2.25
CA ARG A 18 -11.70 4.96 3.06
C ARG A 18 -11.35 5.19 4.53
N SER A 19 -12.32 5.72 5.28
CA SER A 19 -12.19 5.96 6.73
C SER A 19 -11.96 4.68 7.55
N SER A 20 -12.37 3.52 7.02
CA SER A 20 -12.13 2.21 7.64
C SER A 20 -10.72 1.67 7.40
N ASP A 21 -9.93 2.31 6.54
CA ASP A 21 -8.63 1.80 6.16
C ASP A 21 -7.55 2.15 7.19
N ILE A 22 -6.65 1.18 7.38
CA ILE A 22 -5.38 1.32 8.10
C ILE A 22 -4.28 1.22 7.06
N ILE A 23 -3.71 2.36 6.67
CA ILE A 23 -2.67 2.42 5.63
C ILE A 23 -1.27 2.32 6.22
N LEU A 24 -0.38 1.64 5.52
CA LEU A 24 1.03 1.55 5.89
C LEU A 24 1.84 2.71 5.29
N HIS A 25 2.29 3.64 6.13
CA HIS A 25 3.17 4.71 5.70
C HIS A 25 4.64 4.28 5.73
N HIS A 26 5.24 4.25 4.55
CA HIS A 26 6.66 3.90 4.39
C HIS A 26 7.29 4.53 3.14
N THR A 27 6.47 5.05 2.22
CA THR A 27 6.93 5.73 1.02
C THR A 27 7.65 7.02 1.40
N SER A 28 8.79 7.25 0.76
CA SER A 28 9.54 8.49 0.96
C SER A 28 8.70 9.70 0.52
N VAL A 29 8.76 10.78 1.30
CA VAL A 29 8.05 12.05 1.01
C VAL A 29 8.47 12.70 -0.30
N SER A 30 9.56 12.24 -0.92
CA SER A 30 9.99 12.67 -2.25
C SER A 30 9.16 12.07 -3.40
N PHE A 31 8.34 11.05 -3.14
CA PHE A 31 7.42 10.44 -4.12
C PHE A 31 5.97 10.81 -3.79
N ASP A 32 5.17 11.16 -4.79
CA ASP A 32 3.78 11.59 -4.64
C ASP A 32 2.86 10.59 -3.93
N ALA A 33 3.10 9.28 -4.06
CA ALA A 33 2.35 8.23 -3.35
C ALA A 33 2.32 8.42 -1.82
N HIS A 34 3.31 9.11 -1.21
CA HIS A 34 3.28 9.45 0.22
C HIS A 34 2.04 10.28 0.62
N MET A 35 1.48 11.06 -0.31
CA MET A 35 0.32 11.92 -0.04
C MET A 35 -0.91 11.09 0.29
N THR A 36 -1.10 9.93 -0.35
CA THR A 36 -2.19 9.00 -0.02
C THR A 36 -1.97 8.39 1.38
N GLU A 37 -0.73 7.98 1.67
CA GLU A 37 -0.33 7.37 2.95
C GLU A 37 -0.36 8.32 4.17
N THR A 38 -0.30 9.64 3.92
CA THR A 38 -0.19 10.65 4.98
C THR A 38 -1.43 11.56 5.02
N ALA A 39 -1.46 12.63 4.22
CA ALA A 39 -2.56 13.58 4.24
C ALA A 39 -3.89 12.94 3.81
N GLY A 40 -3.87 11.97 2.90
CA GLY A 40 -5.08 11.42 2.28
C GLY A 40 -5.86 10.58 3.25
N ILE A 41 -5.17 9.66 3.93
CA ILE A 41 -5.81 8.81 4.93
C ILE A 41 -6.35 9.63 6.11
N LEU A 42 -5.63 10.69 6.50
CA LEU A 42 -6.10 11.60 7.54
C LEU A 42 -7.30 12.43 7.09
N MET A 43 -7.36 12.83 5.82
CA MET A 43 -8.51 13.56 5.25
C MET A 43 -9.80 12.74 5.29
N VAL A 44 -9.72 11.41 5.10
CA VAL A 44 -10.90 10.52 5.18
C VAL A 44 -11.18 10.04 6.61
N GLY A 45 -10.35 10.41 7.60
CA GLY A 45 -10.48 9.96 8.98
C GLY A 45 -10.02 8.53 9.25
N GLY A 46 -9.22 7.95 8.35
CA GLY A 46 -8.59 6.64 8.54
C GLY A 46 -7.34 6.70 9.43
N GLN A 47 -6.60 5.59 9.48
CA GLN A 47 -5.41 5.46 10.33
C GLN A 47 -4.15 5.19 9.51
N ALA A 48 -3.03 5.78 9.93
CA ALA A 48 -1.72 5.53 9.35
C ALA A 48 -0.80 4.79 10.33
N VAL A 49 -0.20 3.70 9.88
CA VAL A 49 0.85 2.96 10.60
C VAL A 49 2.19 3.33 9.98
N ILE A 50 3.03 4.04 10.72
CA ILE A 50 4.31 4.54 10.21
C ILE A 50 5.40 3.49 10.46
N LEU A 51 6.03 3.02 9.38
CA LEU A 51 7.21 2.18 9.50
C LEU A 51 8.43 2.97 9.97
N LYS A 52 9.34 2.29 10.67
CA LYS A 52 10.68 2.82 10.90
C LYS A 52 11.37 3.13 9.55
N PRO A 53 12.30 4.12 9.51
CA PRO A 53 13.11 4.37 8.33
C PRO A 53 13.72 3.07 7.79
N THR A 54 13.66 2.86 6.48
CA THR A 54 14.10 1.64 5.79
C THR A 54 13.41 0.32 6.22
N GLY A 55 12.37 0.39 7.05
CA GLY A 55 11.67 -0.77 7.57
C GLY A 55 11.04 -1.67 6.49
N HIS A 56 10.69 -1.11 5.34
CA HIS A 56 10.19 -1.85 4.19
C HIS A 56 11.22 -2.79 3.54
N LEU A 57 12.52 -2.61 3.82
CA LEU A 57 13.58 -3.50 3.33
C LEU A 57 13.75 -4.75 4.22
N ASN A 58 13.24 -4.71 5.46
CA ASN A 58 13.23 -5.85 6.36
C ASN A 58 11.85 -6.52 6.30
N ILE A 59 11.74 -7.60 5.52
CA ILE A 59 10.46 -8.24 5.25
C ILE A 59 9.83 -8.86 6.51
N ASP A 60 10.63 -9.39 7.44
CA ASP A 60 10.11 -9.91 8.72
C ASP A 60 9.49 -8.78 9.56
N TYR A 61 10.16 -7.64 9.66
CA TYR A 61 9.63 -6.47 10.37
C TYR A 61 8.38 -5.91 9.68
N PHE A 62 8.40 -5.79 8.36
CA PHE A 62 7.29 -5.32 7.55
C PHE A 62 6.05 -6.19 7.76
N THR A 63 6.16 -7.49 7.55
CA THR A 63 5.02 -8.44 7.67
C THR A 63 4.50 -8.52 9.10
N ASN A 64 5.39 -8.54 10.09
CA ASN A 64 5.01 -8.51 11.51
C ASN A 64 4.27 -7.21 11.88
N THR A 65 4.70 -6.06 11.35
CA THR A 65 4.04 -4.77 11.61
C THR A 65 2.66 -4.71 10.95
N VAL A 66 2.54 -5.18 9.71
CA VAL A 66 1.27 -5.30 8.98
C VAL A 66 0.28 -6.16 9.77
N ASN A 67 0.70 -7.37 10.18
CA ASN A 67 -0.17 -8.29 10.92
C ASN A 67 -0.54 -7.73 12.31
N LYS A 68 0.41 -7.19 13.07
CA LYS A 68 0.13 -6.66 14.41
C LYS A 68 -0.78 -5.44 14.40
N SER A 69 -0.60 -4.57 13.42
CA SER A 69 -1.34 -3.31 13.33
C SER A 69 -2.61 -3.43 12.49
N GLN A 70 -2.92 -4.64 12.01
CA GLN A 70 -4.10 -4.94 11.20
C GLN A 70 -4.21 -4.03 9.96
N VAL A 71 -3.08 -3.77 9.31
CA VAL A 71 -3.02 -2.91 8.10
C VAL A 71 -3.93 -3.49 7.02
N THR A 72 -4.73 -2.63 6.39
CA THR A 72 -5.67 -2.98 5.32
C THR A 72 -5.23 -2.51 3.95
N CYS A 73 -4.44 -1.42 3.89
CA CYS A 73 -3.98 -0.81 2.64
C CYS A 73 -2.46 -0.67 2.60
N ILE A 74 -1.85 -1.12 1.51
CA ILE A 74 -0.41 -1.01 1.25
C ILE A 74 -0.20 -0.44 -0.15
N SER A 75 0.70 0.54 -0.28
CA SER A 75 1.09 1.12 -1.57
C SER A 75 2.54 0.76 -1.86
N CYS A 76 2.85 0.12 -2.98
CA CYS A 76 4.24 -0.26 -3.29
C CYS A 76 4.50 -0.34 -4.79
N VAL A 77 5.77 -0.24 -5.18
CA VAL A 77 6.16 -0.49 -6.58
C VAL A 77 6.18 -1.99 -6.87
N PRO A 78 5.94 -2.42 -8.12
CA PRO A 78 5.93 -3.84 -8.50
C PRO A 78 7.12 -4.66 -8.01
N SER A 79 8.34 -4.10 -8.08
CA SER A 79 9.56 -4.82 -7.65
C SER A 79 9.57 -5.13 -6.16
N VAL A 80 9.05 -4.23 -5.31
CA VAL A 80 8.92 -4.46 -3.86
C VAL A 80 7.81 -5.48 -3.60
N TRP A 81 6.68 -5.37 -4.31
CA TRP A 81 5.59 -6.33 -4.19
C TRP A 81 6.05 -7.78 -4.47
N MET A 82 6.84 -7.98 -5.52
CA MET A 82 7.39 -9.30 -5.87
C MET A 82 8.28 -9.88 -4.77
N LEU A 83 9.04 -9.04 -4.04
CA LEU A 83 9.85 -9.49 -2.90
C LEU A 83 8.96 -9.95 -1.74
N VAL A 84 7.90 -9.18 -1.45
CA VAL A 84 6.92 -9.53 -0.41
C VAL A 84 6.21 -10.82 -0.79
N GLU A 85 5.67 -10.94 -2.00
CA GLU A 85 5.03 -12.15 -2.54
C GLU A 85 5.93 -13.38 -2.39
N LYS A 86 7.19 -13.27 -2.84
CA LYS A 86 8.15 -14.37 -2.75
C LYS A 86 8.37 -14.80 -1.30
N PHE A 87 8.46 -13.86 -0.37
CA PHE A 87 8.56 -14.18 1.05
C PHE A 87 7.29 -14.85 1.57
N LEU A 88 6.11 -14.33 1.23
CA LEU A 88 4.82 -14.89 1.64
C LEU A 88 4.61 -16.34 1.16
N SER A 89 5.20 -16.71 0.02
CA SER A 89 5.20 -18.09 -0.48
C SER A 89 5.97 -19.08 0.41
N THR A 90 6.93 -18.58 1.19
CA THR A 90 7.79 -19.40 2.08
C THR A 90 7.25 -19.54 3.51
N VAL A 91 6.26 -18.73 3.91
CA VAL A 91 5.69 -18.75 5.27
C VAL A 91 4.32 -19.44 5.30
N PRO A 92 3.91 -20.03 6.45
CA PRO A 92 2.58 -20.59 6.64
C PRO A 92 1.47 -19.58 6.33
N GLU A 93 0.32 -20.07 5.86
CA GLU A 93 -0.81 -19.25 5.43
C GLU A 93 -1.34 -18.31 6.53
N GLU A 94 -1.22 -18.72 7.79
CA GLU A 94 -1.59 -17.94 8.98
C GLU A 94 -0.83 -16.61 9.09
N LEU A 95 0.37 -16.52 8.53
CA LEU A 95 1.22 -15.33 8.57
C LEU A 95 1.06 -14.44 7.32
N ARG A 96 0.27 -14.88 6.33
CA ARG A 96 0.09 -14.18 5.05
C ARG A 96 -0.92 -13.04 5.14
N LEU A 97 -0.45 -11.85 5.55
CA LEU A 97 -1.09 -10.52 5.46
C LEU A 97 -2.63 -10.51 5.34
N LYS A 98 -3.35 -11.26 6.17
CA LYS A 98 -4.78 -11.56 5.97
C LYS A 98 -5.69 -10.33 6.08
N THR A 99 -5.19 -9.30 6.74
CA THR A 99 -5.89 -8.04 6.95
C THR A 99 -5.82 -7.11 5.75
N VAL A 100 -4.85 -7.33 4.85
CA VAL A 100 -4.63 -6.48 3.68
C VAL A 100 -5.71 -6.80 2.65
N THR A 101 -6.59 -5.83 2.41
CA THR A 101 -7.69 -5.91 1.45
C THR A 101 -7.38 -5.15 0.16
N THR A 102 -6.49 -4.17 0.23
CA THR A 102 -6.18 -3.26 -0.88
C THR A 102 -4.69 -3.10 -1.04
N ILE A 103 -4.22 -3.28 -2.28
CA ILE A 103 -2.82 -3.08 -2.63
C ILE A 103 -2.76 -2.15 -3.83
N GLN A 104 -2.17 -0.99 -3.61
CA GLN A 104 -1.95 0.01 -4.62
C GLN A 104 -0.57 -0.23 -5.23
N VAL A 105 -0.52 -0.47 -6.54
CA VAL A 105 0.72 -0.72 -7.26
C VAL A 105 0.85 0.27 -8.40
N GLY A 106 1.98 0.99 -8.44
CA GLY A 106 2.21 2.06 -9.42
C GLY A 106 3.69 2.39 -9.63
N GLY A 107 3.95 3.45 -10.40
CA GLY A 107 5.28 4.05 -10.61
C GLY A 107 6.16 3.41 -11.68
N ILE A 108 5.94 2.15 -12.05
CA ILE A 108 6.58 1.47 -13.19
C ILE A 108 5.59 0.49 -13.84
N VAL A 109 5.89 0.03 -15.06
CA VAL A 109 5.08 -0.96 -15.77
C VAL A 109 4.90 -2.21 -14.90
N THR A 110 3.67 -2.47 -14.49
CA THR A 110 3.26 -3.70 -13.80
C THR A 110 3.19 -4.84 -14.81
N PHE A 111 4.05 -5.85 -14.70
CA PHE A 111 3.86 -7.10 -15.43
C PHE A 111 2.64 -7.82 -14.86
N SER A 112 1.62 -8.06 -15.70
CA SER A 112 0.30 -8.54 -15.31
C SER A 112 0.29 -9.89 -14.58
N ARG A 113 1.30 -10.73 -14.80
CA ARG A 113 1.29 -12.14 -14.35
C ARG A 113 1.60 -12.37 -12.86
N HIS A 114 2.21 -11.40 -12.15
CA HIS A 114 2.65 -11.64 -10.76
C HIS A 114 1.69 -11.10 -9.70
N VAL A 115 0.92 -10.05 -10.01
CA VAL A 115 0.09 -9.42 -8.98
C VAL A 115 -1.22 -10.19 -8.74
N GLU A 116 -1.73 -10.87 -9.77
CA GLU A 116 -3.06 -11.51 -9.78
C GLU A 116 -3.08 -12.87 -9.05
N ASP A 117 -1.94 -13.55 -8.90
CA ASP A 117 -1.88 -14.95 -8.41
C ASP A 117 -1.81 -15.09 -6.88
N VAL A 118 -1.57 -14.00 -6.13
CA VAL A 118 -1.20 -14.08 -4.70
C VAL A 118 -2.39 -13.97 -3.76
N PHE A 119 -3.45 -13.27 -4.17
CA PHE A 119 -4.61 -13.02 -3.32
C PHE A 119 -5.90 -13.03 -4.14
N SER A 120 -6.75 -14.04 -3.92
CA SER A 120 -8.07 -14.15 -4.57
C SER A 120 -9.06 -13.05 -4.15
N ASN A 121 -8.80 -12.37 -3.03
CA ASN A 121 -9.73 -11.40 -2.40
C ASN A 121 -9.15 -9.99 -2.25
N VAL A 122 -8.00 -9.69 -2.87
CA VAL A 122 -7.37 -8.35 -2.76
C VAL A 122 -7.72 -7.52 -3.97
N MET A 123 -8.19 -6.30 -3.72
CA MET A 123 -8.37 -5.30 -4.77
C MET A 123 -7.02 -4.69 -5.13
N ILE A 124 -6.57 -4.93 -6.35
CA ILE A 124 -5.35 -4.32 -6.91
C ILE A 124 -5.73 -3.04 -7.63
N ILE A 125 -5.25 -1.90 -7.13
CA ILE A 125 -5.42 -0.61 -7.79
C ILE A 125 -4.12 -0.34 -8.56
N LYS A 126 -4.20 -0.38 -9.90
CA LYS A 126 -3.10 0.01 -10.79
C LYS A 126 -3.16 1.52 -10.99
N GLU A 127 -2.23 2.26 -10.39
CA GLU A 127 -2.13 3.70 -10.64
C GLU A 127 -1.48 3.92 -12.02
N ASN A 128 -2.31 4.21 -13.01
CA ASN A 128 -1.85 4.68 -14.33
C ASN A 128 -1.50 6.16 -14.20
N TYR A 129 -0.23 6.46 -13.92
CA TYR A 129 0.30 7.80 -14.08
C TYR A 129 0.43 8.08 -15.60
N LEU A 130 -0.54 8.81 -16.15
CA LEU A 130 -0.48 9.43 -17.48
C LEU A 130 0.28 10.76 -17.41
#